data_AF-A0A392QEU1-F1
#
_entry.id   AF-A0A392QEU1-F1
#
_cell.length_a   1.000
_cell.length_b   1.000
_cell.length_c   1.000
_cell.angle_alpha   90.00
_cell.angle_beta   90.00
_cell.angle_gamma   90.00
#
_symmetry.space_group_name_H-M   'P 1'
#
loop_
_entity.id
_entity.type
_entity.pdbx_description
1 polymer ?
#
loop_
_entity_poly.entity_id
_entity_poly.type
_entity_poly.pdbx_seq_one_letter_code
_entity_poly.pdbx_strand_id
1 'polypeptide(L)'
;MCFLLDMSALTKAMCWELVTINKDELNHVGAAIYRKPTSNECYEQREKNEPPLCKDDDDPNAAWYVPLQACLHKVPVNKVERGAKWPEVWPKRLQKAPYWLNNSQVGIYGKPASKDFVEDTERWKNTMDELSNIGVTWSNVRNAMDMRAVYGGY
;
A
#
# COMPACT_ATOMS: atom_id res chain seq x y z
N MET A 1 7.84 -13.39 27.15
CA MET A 1 9.06 -12.56 27.05
C MET A 1 9.85 -12.83 25.76
N CYS A 2 9.98 -14.08 25.28
CA CYS A 2 10.74 -14.41 24.06
C CYS A 2 10.25 -13.74 22.76
N PHE A 3 8.93 -13.66 22.52
CA PHE A 3 8.38 -13.08 21.28
C PHE A 3 8.77 -11.62 21.02
N LEU A 4 8.93 -10.80 22.07
CA LEU A 4 9.28 -9.38 21.92
C LEU A 4 10.77 -9.18 21.59
N LEU A 5 11.64 -10.08 22.06
CA LEU A 5 13.08 -10.01 21.79
C LEU A 5 13.36 -10.30 20.31
N ASP A 6 12.67 -11.28 19.74
CA ASP A 6 12.84 -11.69 18.35
C ASP A 6 12.35 -10.59 17.38
N MET A 7 11.18 -10.01 17.66
CA MET A 7 10.65 -8.89 16.87
C MET A 7 11.51 -7.63 16.96
N SER A 8 12.11 -7.35 18.13
CA SER A 8 13.02 -6.21 18.30
C SER A 8 14.32 -6.42 17.52
N ALA A 9 14.89 -7.62 17.55
CA ALA A 9 16.08 -7.96 16.77
C ALA A 9 15.82 -7.84 15.27
N LEU A 10 14.71 -8.41 14.79
CA LEU A 10 14.33 -8.37 13.38
C LEU A 10 14.06 -6.94 12.89
N THR A 11 13.25 -6.15 13.60
CA THR A 11 12.94 -4.78 13.19
C THR A 11 14.19 -3.90 13.15
N LYS A 12 15.12 -4.06 14.11
CA LYS A 12 16.44 -3.41 14.04
C LYS A 12 17.24 -3.84 12.82
N ALA A 13 17.29 -5.14 12.51
CA ALA A 13 17.97 -5.67 11.34
C ALA A 13 17.35 -5.16 10.02
N MET A 14 16.05 -4.84 10.02
CA MET A 14 15.33 -4.18 8.93
C MET A 14 15.47 -2.65 8.93
N CYS A 15 16.31 -2.05 9.78
CA CYS A 15 16.46 -0.60 9.95
C CYS A 15 15.16 0.12 10.38
N TRP A 16 14.23 -0.58 11.02
CA TRP A 16 13.00 0.03 11.51
C TRP A 16 13.19 0.53 12.93
N GLU A 17 12.78 1.76 13.16
CA GLU A 17 12.87 2.41 14.47
C GLU A 17 11.56 2.24 15.23
N LEU A 18 11.63 1.82 16.49
CA LEU A 18 10.47 1.80 17.37
C LEU A 18 10.09 3.23 17.75
N VAL A 19 8.90 3.68 17.33
CA VAL A 19 8.38 5.01 17.63
C VAL A 19 7.68 5.04 18.98
N THR A 20 6.78 4.10 19.21
CA THR A 20 6.05 3.99 20.49
C THR A 20 5.48 2.60 20.67
N ILE A 21 5.22 2.24 21.92
CA ILE A 21 4.41 1.08 22.31
C ILE A 21 3.28 1.60 23.18
N ASN A 22 2.06 1.48 22.67
CA ASN A 22 0.85 1.80 23.42
C ASN A 22 0.25 0.51 23.96
N LYS A 23 -0.23 0.55 25.20
CA LYS A 23 -0.96 -0.55 25.82
C LYS A 23 -2.30 -0.03 26.29
N ASP A 24 -3.35 -0.67 25.82
CA ASP A 24 -4.69 -0.50 26.33
C ASP A 24 -4.85 -1.45 27.52
N GLU A 25 -4.89 -0.88 28.73
CA GLU A 25 -5.04 -1.67 29.96
C GLU A 25 -6.44 -2.27 30.12
N LEU A 26 -7.46 -1.66 29.51
CA LEU A 26 -8.85 -2.10 29.60
C LEU A 26 -9.09 -3.34 28.73
N ASN A 27 -8.58 -3.30 27.49
CA ASN A 27 -8.73 -4.40 26.53
C ASN A 27 -7.54 -5.37 26.54
N HIS A 28 -6.50 -5.09 27.34
CA HIS A 28 -5.24 -5.82 27.39
C HIS A 28 -4.54 -5.96 26.01
N VAL A 29 -4.72 -4.97 25.13
CA VAL A 29 -4.15 -4.94 23.77
C VAL A 29 -2.93 -4.03 23.75
N GLY A 30 -1.79 -4.53 23.23
CA GLY A 30 -0.60 -3.73 22.98
C GLY A 30 -0.38 -3.50 21.49
N ALA A 31 -0.05 -2.26 21.10
CA ALA A 31 0.33 -1.90 19.74
C ALA A 31 1.71 -1.24 19.73
N ALA A 32 2.60 -1.72 18.86
CA ALA A 32 3.91 -1.13 18.63
C ALA A 32 3.93 -0.46 17.25
N ILE A 33 4.38 0.79 17.19
CA ILE A 33 4.50 1.56 15.95
C ILE A 33 5.97 1.65 15.58
N TYR A 34 6.29 1.23 14.36
CA TYR A 34 7.64 1.30 13.81
C TYR A 34 7.70 2.25 12.62
N ARG A 35 8.83 2.93 12.46
CA ARG A 35 9.13 3.83 11.34
C ARG A 35 10.19 3.20 10.46
N LYS A 36 9.90 3.10 9.16
CA LYS A 36 10.87 2.71 8.12
C LYS A 36 11.95 3.79 7.95
N PRO A 37 13.15 3.45 7.46
CA PRO A 37 14.19 4.44 7.21
C PRO A 37 13.74 5.45 6.14
N THR A 38 14.27 6.67 6.21
CA THR A 38 13.99 7.77 5.26
C THR A 38 15.00 7.85 4.12
N SER A 39 16.11 7.12 4.23
CA SER A 39 17.16 6.98 3.20
C SER A 39 17.63 5.52 3.13
N ASN A 40 18.40 5.17 2.10
CA ASN A 40 18.98 3.83 1.95
C ASN A 40 20.28 3.63 2.74
N GLU A 41 20.80 4.67 3.41
CA GLU A 41 22.09 4.64 4.13
C GLU A 41 22.16 3.47 5.12
N CYS A 42 21.10 3.26 5.91
CA CYS A 42 21.08 2.15 6.86
C CYS A 42 21.14 0.79 6.15
N TYR A 43 20.48 0.62 5.01
CA TYR A 43 20.52 -0.62 4.25
C TYR A 43 21.89 -0.90 3.65
N GLU A 44 22.58 0.14 3.19
CA GLU A 44 23.93 0.05 2.61
C GLU A 44 25.01 -0.27 3.65
N GLN A 45 24.79 0.09 4.91
CA GLN A 45 25.72 -0.11 6.01
C GLN A 45 25.48 -1.40 6.81
N ARG A 46 24.54 -2.25 6.39
CA ARG A 46 24.23 -3.49 7.12
C ARG A 46 25.40 -4.46 7.08
N GLU A 47 25.86 -4.86 8.27
CA GLU A 47 26.85 -5.94 8.41
C GLU A 47 26.31 -7.27 7.88
N LYS A 48 25.01 -7.51 8.06
CA LYS A 48 24.31 -8.71 7.58
C LYS A 48 23.04 -8.32 6.84
N ASN A 49 22.92 -8.80 5.59
CA ASN A 49 21.73 -8.62 4.77
C ASN A 49 20.65 -9.68 5.06
N GLU A 50 20.19 -9.70 6.31
CA GLU A 50 19.14 -10.60 6.81
C GLU A 50 18.05 -9.78 7.52
N PRO A 51 16.85 -9.61 6.94
CA PRO A 51 16.40 -10.11 5.64
C PRO A 51 17.10 -9.40 4.46
N PRO A 52 17.22 -10.05 3.29
CA PRO A 52 17.91 -9.49 2.12
C PRO A 52 17.12 -8.33 1.49
N LEU A 53 17.79 -7.53 0.66
CA LEU A 53 17.11 -6.58 -0.22
C LEU A 53 16.44 -7.33 -1.38
N CYS A 54 15.30 -6.84 -1.84
CA CYS A 54 14.65 -7.35 -3.04
C CYS A 54 15.52 -7.09 -4.27
N LYS A 55 15.43 -7.98 -5.25
CA LYS A 55 16.12 -7.80 -6.53
C LYS A 55 15.45 -6.70 -7.33
N ASP A 56 16.18 -6.08 -8.25
CA ASP A 56 15.66 -4.97 -9.06
C ASP A 56 14.55 -5.40 -10.04
N ASP A 57 14.38 -6.70 -10.29
CA ASP A 57 13.29 -7.27 -11.10
C ASP A 57 11.99 -7.54 -10.30
N ASP A 58 12.02 -7.44 -8.97
CA ASP A 58 10.81 -7.50 -8.13
C ASP A 58 10.11 -6.14 -8.17
N ASP A 59 8.95 -6.07 -8.84
CA ASP A 59 8.23 -4.79 -9.02
C ASP A 59 7.49 -4.39 -7.73
N PRO A 60 7.88 -3.29 -7.04
CA PRO A 60 7.21 -2.82 -5.84
C PRO A 60 5.76 -2.35 -6.06
N ASN A 61 5.34 -2.19 -7.32
CA ASN A 61 3.99 -1.77 -7.70
C ASN A 61 3.07 -2.94 -8.04
N ALA A 62 3.61 -4.15 -8.23
CA ALA A 62 2.80 -5.31 -8.56
C ALA A 62 1.97 -5.74 -7.35
N ALA A 63 0.64 -5.68 -7.49
CA ALA A 63 -0.29 -5.93 -6.38
C ALA A 63 -0.97 -7.31 -6.43
N TRP A 64 -1.12 -7.89 -7.63
CA TRP A 64 -1.90 -9.10 -7.85
C TRP A 64 -1.09 -10.16 -8.57
N TYR A 65 -1.35 -11.43 -8.25
CA TYR A 65 -0.73 -12.60 -8.88
C TYR A 65 0.81 -12.65 -8.82
N VAL A 66 1.43 -11.86 -7.93
CA VAL A 66 2.87 -11.92 -7.65
C VAL A 66 3.10 -12.57 -6.28
N PRO A 67 3.93 -13.64 -6.21
CA PRO A 67 4.26 -14.26 -4.93
C PRO A 67 5.01 -13.30 -4.01
N LEU A 68 4.58 -13.23 -2.74
CA LEU A 68 5.28 -12.44 -1.72
C LEU A 68 6.73 -12.93 -1.56
N GLN A 69 7.67 -11.99 -1.59
CA GLN A 69 9.08 -12.24 -1.36
C GLN A 69 9.47 -11.87 0.07
N ALA A 70 10.34 -12.69 0.68
CA ALA A 70 10.88 -12.44 2.02
C ALA A 70 12.09 -11.47 1.96
N CYS A 71 11.88 -10.27 1.43
CA CYS A 71 12.92 -9.27 1.19
C CYS A 71 12.46 -7.83 1.48
N LEU A 72 13.41 -6.90 1.55
CA LEU A 72 13.18 -5.47 1.76
C LEU A 72 13.38 -4.68 0.47
N HIS A 73 12.38 -3.89 0.09
CA HIS A 73 12.53 -2.89 -0.95
C HIS A 73 13.30 -1.67 -0.44
N LYS A 74 14.13 -1.10 -1.31
CA LYS A 74 14.82 0.17 -1.06
C LYS A 74 13.82 1.31 -0.86
N VAL A 75 14.25 2.33 -0.12
CA VAL A 75 13.50 3.59 -0.01
C VAL A 75 13.57 4.28 -1.38
N PRO A 76 12.44 4.76 -1.93
CA PRO A 76 12.42 5.43 -3.23
C PRO A 76 13.29 6.68 -3.22
N VAL A 77 14.11 6.85 -4.24
CA VAL A 77 15.03 8.01 -4.38
C VAL A 77 14.44 9.02 -5.36
N ASN A 78 13.77 8.56 -6.42
CA ASN A 78 13.12 9.43 -7.39
C ASN A 78 11.72 9.86 -6.92
N LYS A 79 11.40 11.14 -7.07
CA LYS A 79 10.10 11.74 -6.69
C LYS A 79 8.90 11.18 -7.46
N VAL A 80 9.13 10.47 -8.56
CA VAL A 80 8.07 9.82 -9.34
C VAL A 80 7.73 8.41 -8.84
N GLU A 81 8.61 7.79 -8.06
CA GLU A 81 8.42 6.45 -7.53
C GLU A 81 7.33 6.42 -6.44
N ARG A 82 6.63 5.29 -6.35
CA ARG A 82 5.61 5.06 -5.32
C ARG A 82 6.23 5.18 -3.94
N GLY A 83 5.61 6.02 -3.10
CA GLY A 83 6.04 6.25 -1.71
C GLY A 83 6.97 7.45 -1.52
N ALA A 84 7.42 8.12 -2.59
CA ALA A 84 8.27 9.30 -2.50
C ALA A 84 7.55 10.56 -2.01
N LYS A 85 6.22 10.62 -2.15
CA LYS A 85 5.37 11.70 -1.61
C LYS A 85 4.08 11.17 -1.02
N TRP A 86 3.54 11.94 -0.07
CA TRP A 86 2.24 11.67 0.54
C TRP A 86 1.13 11.68 -0.52
N PRO A 87 0.24 10.67 -0.53
CA PRO A 87 -0.96 10.72 -1.33
C PRO A 87 -1.91 11.81 -0.81
N GLU A 88 -2.97 12.10 -1.57
CA GLU A 88 -3.99 13.06 -1.15
C GLU A 88 -4.58 12.74 0.22
N VAL A 89 -5.08 13.79 0.86
CA VAL A 89 -5.86 13.65 2.08
C VAL A 89 -7.16 12.91 1.81
N TRP A 90 -7.58 12.11 2.79
CA TRP A 90 -8.91 11.51 2.78
C TRP A 90 -9.99 12.61 2.86
N PRO A 91 -11.13 12.52 2.14
CA PRO A 91 -11.56 11.42 1.26
C PRO A 91 -11.12 11.57 -0.21
N LYS A 92 -10.44 12.67 -0.59
CA LYS A 92 -10.07 12.93 -2.01
C LYS A 92 -9.21 11.82 -2.62
N ARG A 93 -8.42 11.11 -1.80
CA ARG A 93 -7.63 9.95 -2.22
C ARG A 93 -8.45 8.86 -2.91
N LEU A 94 -9.73 8.69 -2.56
CA LEU A 94 -10.63 7.68 -3.12
C LEU A 94 -10.77 7.75 -4.64
N GLN A 95 -10.69 8.96 -5.19
CA GLN A 95 -11.02 9.21 -6.60
C GLN A 95 -9.82 9.77 -7.39
N LYS A 96 -8.70 10.04 -6.73
CA LYS A 96 -7.52 10.60 -7.40
C LYS A 96 -6.61 9.48 -7.86
N ALA A 97 -6.33 9.46 -9.16
CA ALA A 97 -5.30 8.61 -9.74
C ALA A 97 -3.98 8.79 -8.97
N PRO A 98 -3.39 7.71 -8.45
CA PRO A 98 -2.08 7.76 -7.84
C PRO A 98 -1.03 8.36 -8.79
N TYR A 99 -0.16 9.21 -8.26
CA TYR A 99 0.84 9.90 -9.08
C TYR A 99 1.89 8.99 -9.73
N TRP A 100 2.09 7.79 -9.17
CA TRP A 100 3.06 6.82 -9.66
C TRP A 100 2.47 5.95 -10.78
N LEU A 101 1.15 5.97 -10.99
CA LEU A 101 0.53 5.44 -12.21
C LEU A 101 0.79 6.46 -13.32
N ASN A 102 1.81 6.19 -14.12
CA ASN A 102 2.22 7.08 -15.19
C ASN A 102 1.47 6.77 -16.50
N ASN A 103 1.52 7.72 -17.44
CA ASN A 103 0.92 7.53 -18.76
C ASN A 103 1.74 6.63 -19.69
N SER A 104 2.98 6.29 -19.32
CA SER A 104 3.86 5.42 -20.11
C SER A 104 3.57 3.93 -19.92
N GLN A 105 2.96 3.56 -18.78
CA GLN A 105 2.50 2.21 -18.52
C GLN A 105 1.14 2.02 -19.18
N VAL A 106 1.02 0.93 -19.94
CA VAL A 106 -0.27 0.48 -20.47
C VAL A 106 -1.01 -0.20 -19.33
N GLY A 107 -2.19 0.31 -19.00
CA GLY A 107 -3.10 -0.28 -18.04
C GLY A 107 -3.80 -1.52 -18.61
N ILE A 108 -4.62 -2.17 -17.78
CA ILE A 108 -5.25 -3.45 -18.12
C ILE A 108 -6.18 -3.36 -19.33
N TYR A 109 -6.75 -2.19 -19.62
CA TYR A 109 -7.68 -2.00 -20.72
C TYR A 109 -6.99 -1.42 -21.97
N GLY A 110 -5.66 -1.44 -22.02
CA GLY A 110 -4.89 -1.02 -23.19
C GLY A 110 -4.73 0.48 -23.35
N LYS A 111 -5.18 1.29 -22.38
CA LYS A 111 -4.92 2.74 -22.36
C LYS A 111 -3.84 3.06 -21.32
N PRO A 112 -3.33 4.30 -21.27
CA PRO A 112 -2.41 4.70 -20.21
C PRO A 112 -3.00 4.41 -18.81
N ALA A 113 -2.20 3.84 -17.90
CA ALA A 113 -2.69 3.33 -16.61
C ALA A 113 -3.46 4.35 -15.78
N SER A 114 -3.03 5.63 -15.78
CA SER A 114 -3.78 6.69 -15.09
C SER A 114 -5.13 7.02 -15.74
N LYS A 115 -5.26 6.86 -17.07
CA LYS A 115 -6.52 7.05 -17.77
C LYS A 115 -7.46 5.86 -17.52
N ASP A 116 -6.93 4.64 -17.58
CA ASP A 116 -7.67 3.44 -17.22
C ASP A 116 -8.23 3.53 -15.80
N PHE A 117 -7.44 4.00 -14.82
CA PHE A 117 -7.90 4.20 -13.45
C PHE A 117 -9.11 5.16 -13.37
N VAL A 118 -9.06 6.29 -14.09
CA VAL A 118 -10.13 7.30 -14.05
C VAL A 118 -11.41 6.74 -14.66
N GLU A 119 -11.31 6.09 -15.82
CA GLU A 119 -12.47 5.50 -16.48
C GLU A 119 -13.07 4.34 -15.66
N ASP A 120 -12.24 3.50 -15.04
CA ASP A 120 -12.69 2.42 -14.14
C ASP A 120 -13.42 2.99 -12.91
N THR A 121 -12.88 4.06 -12.32
CA THR A 121 -13.51 4.78 -11.21
C THR A 121 -14.86 5.38 -11.62
N GLU A 122 -14.96 5.97 -12.81
CA GLU A 122 -16.22 6.51 -13.34
C GLU A 122 -17.24 5.41 -13.61
N ARG A 123 -16.79 4.28 -14.16
CA ARG A 123 -17.65 3.11 -14.37
C ARG A 123 -18.21 2.60 -13.04
N TRP A 124 -17.38 2.47 -12.01
CA TRP A 124 -17.84 2.04 -10.70
C TRP A 124 -18.89 2.98 -10.09
N LYS A 125 -18.69 4.30 -10.21
CA LYS A 125 -19.70 5.29 -9.81
C LYS A 125 -21.02 5.10 -10.53
N ASN A 126 -20.99 4.94 -11.86
CA ASN A 126 -22.20 4.72 -12.65
C ASN A 126 -22.91 3.42 -12.25
N THR A 127 -22.16 2.34 -11.96
CA THR A 127 -22.75 1.08 -11.46
C THR A 127 -23.42 1.27 -10.10
N MET A 128 -22.83 2.04 -9.18
CA MET A 128 -23.46 2.36 -7.90
C MET A 128 -24.75 3.18 -8.09
N ASP A 129 -24.77 4.11 -9.04
CA ASP A 129 -25.98 4.87 -9.38
C ASP A 129 -27.06 3.97 -10.01
N GLU A 130 -26.69 3.07 -10.92
CA GLU A 130 -27.59 2.07 -11.52
C GLU A 130 -28.21 1.15 -10.46
N LEU A 131 -27.41 0.65 -9.51
CA LEU A 131 -27.90 -0.16 -8.38
C LEU A 131 -28.93 0.61 -7.55
N SER A 132 -28.69 1.90 -7.32
CA SER A 132 -29.64 2.78 -6.64
C SER A 132 -30.95 2.90 -7.44
N ASN A 133 -30.85 3.09 -8.76
CA ASN A 133 -31.99 3.26 -9.66
C ASN A 133 -32.86 2.00 -9.78
N ILE A 134 -32.29 0.80 -9.62
CA ILE A 134 -33.05 -0.46 -9.63
C ILE A 134 -33.60 -0.85 -8.24
N GLY A 135 -33.46 0.02 -7.24
CA GLY A 135 -34.11 -0.13 -5.93
C GLY A 135 -33.21 -0.65 -4.80
N VAL A 136 -31.89 -0.70 -4.98
CA VAL A 136 -30.97 -0.98 -3.86
C VAL A 136 -31.00 0.19 -2.89
N THR A 137 -31.37 -0.08 -1.64
CA THR A 137 -31.37 0.93 -0.57
C THR A 137 -30.10 0.81 0.27
N TRP A 138 -29.24 1.82 0.20
CA TRP A 138 -27.94 1.83 0.88
C TRP A 138 -28.01 1.83 2.41
N SER A 139 -29.15 2.17 3.02
CA SER A 139 -29.31 2.16 4.49
C SER A 139 -29.12 0.77 5.12
N ASN A 140 -29.37 -0.30 4.36
CA ASN A 140 -29.20 -1.69 4.81
C ASN A 140 -27.90 -2.33 4.31
N VAL A 141 -27.13 -1.62 3.48
CA VAL A 141 -25.89 -2.11 2.88
C VAL A 141 -24.72 -1.47 3.61
N ARG A 142 -23.90 -2.30 4.26
CA ARG A 142 -22.73 -1.80 5.00
C ARG A 142 -21.56 -1.48 4.08
N ASN A 143 -21.35 -2.29 3.05
CA ASN A 143 -20.25 -2.14 2.09
C ASN A 143 -20.68 -2.68 0.72
N ALA A 144 -20.20 -2.05 -0.35
CA ALA A 144 -20.23 -2.58 -1.71
C ALA A 144 -18.80 -2.58 -2.24
N MET A 145 -18.38 -3.69 -2.84
CA MET A 145 -17.00 -3.89 -3.28
C MET A 145 -17.01 -4.36 -4.73
N ASP A 146 -16.16 -3.74 -5.55
CA ASP A 146 -15.87 -4.23 -6.89
C ASP A 146 -14.86 -5.38 -6.82
N MET A 147 -15.33 -6.60 -7.12
CA MET A 147 -14.50 -7.81 -7.17
C MET A 147 -13.58 -7.86 -8.41
N ARG A 148 -13.67 -6.88 -9.31
CA ARG A 148 -12.80 -6.71 -10.47
C ARG A 148 -11.90 -5.49 -10.35
N ALA A 149 -11.77 -4.90 -9.16
CA ALA A 149 -10.97 -3.70 -8.93
C ALA A 149 -9.47 -3.93 -9.18
N VAL A 150 -9.06 -3.73 -10.42
CA VAL A 150 -7.70 -3.90 -10.94
C VAL A 150 -6.70 -3.04 -10.18
N TYR A 151 -7.07 -1.78 -9.93
CA TYR A 151 -6.22 -0.79 -9.28
C TYR A 151 -6.40 -0.75 -7.75
N GLY A 152 -7.11 -1.74 -7.21
CA GLY A 152 -7.54 -1.79 -5.82
C GLY A 152 -8.82 -0.98 -5.58
N GLY A 153 -9.79 -1.59 -4.88
CA GLY A 153 -10.95 -0.87 -4.37
C GLY A 153 -10.57 -0.15 -3.08
N TYR A 154 -11.06 1.07 -2.89
CA TYR A 154 -10.91 1.80 -1.64
C TYR A 154 -12.16 1.71 -0.77
#